data_AF-A0A356DYH5-F1
#
_entry.id   AF-A0A356DYH5-F1
#
_cell.length_a   1.000
_cell.length_b   1.000
_cell.length_c   1.000
_cell.angle_alpha   90.00
_cell.angle_beta   90.00
_cell.angle_gamma   90.00
#
_symmetry.space_group_name_H-M   'P 1'
#
loop_
_entity.id
_entity.type
_entity.pdbx_description
1 polymer ?
#
loop_
_entity_poly.entity_id
_entity_poly.type
_entity_poly.pdbx_seq_one_letter_code
_entity_poly.pdbx_strand_id
1 'polypeptide(L)'
;MKRPLAKLLTDTIILGLCIAAILFISSKTIGSGSGYLQVQTHDSTYRYSLSTNREIHVQGPLGDTHIIIEDGKAHIHDSACPTKSCTHQKPIFSASGWIACLPNQVLLTIVGESAEAMEVDDVTN
;
A
#
# COMPACT_ATOMS: atom_id res chain seq x y z
N MET A 1 48.01 -1.40 29.60
CA MET A 1 46.91 -0.53 29.09
C MET A 1 45.62 -1.33 29.03
N LYS A 2 44.87 -1.42 30.15
CA LYS A 2 43.57 -2.09 30.22
C LYS A 2 42.49 -1.01 30.12
N ARG A 3 41.84 -0.86 28.96
CA ARG A 3 40.63 -0.02 28.88
C ARG A 3 39.62 -0.62 29.88
N PRO A 4 39.05 0.19 30.79
CA PRO A 4 38.26 -0.35 31.89
C PRO A 4 37.06 -1.08 31.28
N LEU A 5 36.89 -2.35 31.65
CA LEU A 5 35.83 -3.25 31.15
C LEU A 5 34.44 -2.56 31.19
N ALA A 6 34.24 -1.69 32.18
CA ALA A 6 33.06 -0.84 32.35
C ALA A 6 32.75 0.07 31.15
N LYS A 7 33.77 0.58 30.44
CA LYS A 7 33.57 1.45 29.25
C LYS A 7 33.15 0.67 28.01
N LEU A 8 33.57 -0.60 27.85
CA LEU A 8 33.09 -1.44 26.75
C LEU A 8 31.62 -1.88 26.97
N LEU A 9 31.25 -2.15 28.23
CA LEU A 9 29.89 -2.51 28.61
C LEU A 9 28.91 -1.35 28.43
N THR A 10 29.32 -0.11 28.77
CA THR A 10 28.48 1.06 28.53
C THR A 10 28.29 1.33 27.04
N ASP A 11 29.34 1.21 26.24
CA ASP A 11 29.27 1.44 24.79
C ASP A 11 28.36 0.41 24.08
N THR A 12 28.43 -0.87 24.48
CA THR A 12 27.53 -1.91 23.93
C THR A 12 26.07 -1.73 24.34
N ILE A 13 25.80 -1.28 25.57
CA ILE A 13 24.44 -0.96 26.02
C ILE A 13 23.88 0.24 25.23
N ILE A 14 24.68 1.29 25.03
CA ILE A 14 24.28 2.48 24.26
C ILE A 14 24.01 2.09 22.80
N LEU A 15 24.89 1.29 22.18
CA LEU A 15 24.71 0.82 20.82
C LEU A 15 23.45 -0.03 20.65
N GLY A 16 23.19 -0.96 21.58
CA GLY A 16 21.98 -1.78 21.58
C GLY A 16 20.71 -0.95 21.73
N LEU A 17 20.72 0.06 22.60
CA LEU A 17 19.59 0.98 22.81
C LEU A 17 19.32 1.82 21.54
N CYS A 18 20.36 2.32 20.89
CA CYS A 18 20.24 3.07 19.63
C CYS A 18 19.64 2.19 18.51
N ILE A 19 20.09 0.95 18.36
CA ILE A 19 19.54 0.02 17.36
C ILE A 19 18.06 -0.27 17.66
N ALA A 20 17.71 -0.55 18.92
CA ALA A 20 16.32 -0.78 19.32
C ALA A 20 15.43 0.46 19.07
N ALA A 21 15.93 1.66 19.35
CA ALA A 21 15.23 2.90 19.08
C ALA A 21 15.02 3.13 17.57
N ILE A 22 16.03 2.85 16.73
CA ILE A 22 15.91 2.96 15.27
C ILE A 22 14.87 1.96 14.73
N LEU A 23 14.84 0.72 15.22
CA LEU A 23 13.85 -0.28 14.83
C LEU A 23 12.43 0.11 15.28
N PHE A 24 12.29 0.67 16.49
CA PHE A 24 11.01 1.13 17.02
C PHE A 24 10.47 2.35 16.26
N ILE A 25 11.33 3.29 15.89
CA ILE A 25 10.93 4.46 15.08
C ILE A 25 10.56 4.01 13.66
N SER A 26 11.37 3.16 13.04
CA SER A 26 11.12 2.64 11.68
C SER A 26 9.80 1.89 11.58
N SER A 27 9.44 1.10 12.60
CA SER A 27 8.15 0.40 12.60
C SER A 27 6.94 1.35 12.69
N LYS A 28 7.09 2.58 13.17
CA LYS A 28 6.02 3.59 13.22
C LYS A 28 5.99 4.54 12.03
N THR A 29 7.10 4.73 11.30
CA THR A 29 7.16 5.61 10.13
C THR A 29 6.90 4.91 8.79
N ILE A 30 6.78 3.58 8.76
CA ILE A 30 6.51 2.81 7.53
C ILE A 30 5.02 2.84 7.11
N GLY A 31 4.13 3.41 7.93
CA GLY A 31 2.67 3.41 7.69
C GLY A 31 2.01 4.72 7.24
N SER A 32 2.73 5.69 6.67
CA SER A 32 2.13 6.98 6.27
C SER A 32 2.17 7.22 4.75
N GLY A 33 1.58 6.32 3.97
CA GLY A 33 1.23 6.64 2.59
C GLY A 33 0.28 7.84 2.58
N SER A 34 0.75 9.00 2.13
CA SER A 34 -0.09 10.18 1.94
C SER A 34 -0.90 10.00 0.66
N GLY A 35 -2.20 9.77 0.77
CA GLY A 35 -3.08 9.62 -0.39
C GLY A 35 -4.30 8.76 -0.09
N TYR A 36 -5.20 8.69 -1.06
CA TYR A 36 -6.40 7.86 -1.00
C TYR A 36 -6.30 6.76 -2.07
N LEU A 37 -6.58 5.53 -1.66
CA LEU A 37 -6.96 4.47 -2.58
C LEU A 37 -8.36 4.78 -3.12
N GLN A 38 -8.46 5.00 -4.43
CA GLN A 38 -9.74 5.07 -5.13
C GLN A 38 -10.06 3.68 -5.70
N VAL A 39 -11.19 3.11 -5.28
CA VAL A 39 -11.70 1.83 -5.77
C VAL A 39 -12.92 2.11 -6.64
N GLN A 40 -12.80 1.86 -7.93
CA GLN A 40 -13.89 2.02 -8.90
C GLN A 40 -14.46 0.65 -9.22
N THR A 41 -15.76 0.49 -9.06
CA THR A 41 -16.55 -0.65 -9.53
C THR A 41 -17.48 -0.19 -10.64
N HIS A 42 -18.23 -1.12 -11.23
CA HIS A 42 -19.27 -0.80 -12.22
C HIS A 42 -20.29 0.24 -11.71
N ASP A 43 -20.68 0.15 -10.43
CA ASP A 43 -21.78 0.93 -9.87
C ASP A 43 -21.34 2.16 -9.07
N SER A 44 -20.09 2.18 -8.59
CA SER A 44 -19.71 3.09 -7.52
C SER A 44 -18.20 3.31 -7.41
N THR A 45 -17.83 4.47 -6.88
CA THR A 45 -16.45 4.84 -6.59
C THR A 45 -16.29 5.10 -5.10
N TYR A 46 -15.34 4.42 -4.48
CA TYR A 46 -15.01 4.54 -3.07
C TYR A 46 -13.62 5.13 -2.88
N ARG A 47 -13.41 5.84 -1.77
CA ARG A 47 -12.08 6.36 -1.38
C ARG A 47 -11.73 5.91 0.03
N TYR A 48 -10.54 5.36 0.19
CA TYR A 48 -10.00 4.87 1.46
C TYR A 48 -8.63 5.49 1.71
N SER A 49 -8.38 6.01 2.91
CA SER A 49 -7.05 6.52 3.25
C SER A 49 -6.02 5.39 3.22
N LEU A 50 -4.89 5.60 2.54
CA LEU A 50 -3.75 4.66 2.60
C LEU A 50 -3.07 4.66 3.97
N SER A 51 -3.28 5.70 4.80
CA SER A 51 -2.69 5.80 6.14
C SER A 51 -3.30 4.85 7.17
N THR A 52 -4.39 4.15 6.82
CA THR A 52 -5.14 3.29 7.74
C THR A 52 -5.17 1.88 7.19
N ASN A 53 -4.52 0.96 7.90
CA ASN A 53 -4.57 -0.47 7.54
C ASN A 53 -6.01 -0.98 7.64
N ARG A 54 -6.48 -1.64 6.60
CA ARG A 54 -7.84 -2.20 6.55
C ARG A 54 -8.01 -3.20 5.42
N GLU A 55 -9.02 -4.04 5.59
CA GLU A 55 -9.54 -4.92 4.55
C GLU A 55 -10.84 -4.35 3.99
N ILE A 56 -11.03 -4.49 2.68
CA ILE A 56 -12.16 -3.95 1.93
C ILE A 56 -12.67 -5.06 1.01
N HIS A 57 -13.98 -5.27 1.03
CA HIS A 57 -14.67 -6.16 0.11
C HIS A 57 -15.57 -5.33 -0.80
N VAL A 58 -15.40 -5.50 -2.12
CA VAL A 58 -16.24 -4.86 -3.13
C VAL A 58 -16.82 -5.90 -4.07
N GLN A 59 -18.06 -5.68 -4.48
CA GLN A 59 -18.73 -6.55 -5.44
C GLN A 59 -18.47 -6.07 -6.88
N GLY A 60 -18.07 -7.02 -7.72
CA GLY A 60 -18.04 -6.89 -9.17
C GLY A 60 -19.00 -7.89 -9.82
N PRO A 61 -19.16 -7.86 -11.16
CA PRO A 61 -20.13 -8.70 -11.86
C PRO A 61 -19.91 -10.21 -11.74
N LEU A 62 -18.68 -10.64 -11.44
CA LEU A 62 -18.33 -12.05 -11.23
C LEU A 62 -18.34 -12.44 -9.74
N GLY A 63 -18.45 -11.47 -8.83
CA GLY A 63 -18.50 -11.68 -7.39
C GLY A 63 -17.54 -10.79 -6.61
N ASP A 64 -17.13 -11.26 -5.43
CA ASP A 64 -16.36 -10.49 -4.46
C ASP A 64 -14.92 -10.20 -4.93
N THR A 65 -14.38 -9.07 -4.49
CA THR A 65 -12.96 -8.72 -4.60
C THR A 65 -12.47 -8.19 -3.26
N HIS A 66 -11.47 -8.89 -2.71
CA HIS A 66 -10.87 -8.63 -1.42
C HIS A 66 -9.60 -7.79 -1.61
N ILE A 67 -9.62 -6.59 -1.06
CA ILE A 67 -8.58 -5.58 -1.17
C ILE A 67 -7.99 -5.36 0.22
N ILE A 68 -6.65 -5.31 0.30
CA ILE A 68 -5.93 -5.06 1.55
C ILE A 68 -5.16 -3.76 1.40
N ILE A 69 -5.34 -2.87 2.38
CA ILE A 69 -4.47 -1.72 2.63
C ILE A 69 -3.60 -2.05 3.84
N GLU A 70 -2.29 -2.06 3.66
CA GLU A 70 -1.29 -2.29 4.70
C GLU A 70 -0.03 -1.48 4.42
N ASP A 71 0.56 -0.87 5.45
CA ASP A 71 1.82 -0.12 5.37
C ASP A 71 1.82 0.95 4.26
N GLY A 72 0.71 1.68 4.11
CA GLY A 72 0.57 2.73 3.09
C GLY A 72 0.42 2.21 1.65
N LYS A 73 0.23 0.90 1.46
CA LYS A 73 0.13 0.24 0.16
C LYS A 73 -1.20 -0.47 0.02
N ALA A 74 -1.70 -0.57 -1.19
CA ALA A 74 -2.92 -1.31 -1.52
C ALA A 74 -2.65 -2.43 -2.51
N HIS A 75 -3.28 -3.59 -2.32
CA HIS A 75 -3.27 -4.69 -3.30
C HIS A 75 -4.58 -5.47 -3.28
N ILE A 76 -4.83 -6.24 -4.34
CA ILE A 76 -5.94 -7.20 -4.37
C ILE A 76 -5.41 -8.53 -3.82
N HIS A 77 -5.97 -8.98 -2.71
CA HIS A 77 -5.63 -10.28 -2.11
C HIS A 77 -6.31 -11.42 -2.86
N ASP A 78 -7.61 -11.28 -3.14
CA ASP A 78 -8.37 -12.23 -3.94
C ASP A 78 -9.47 -11.55 -4.78
N SER A 79 -9.91 -12.21 -5.85
CA SER A 79 -11.02 -11.73 -6.69
C SER A 79 -11.75 -12.91 -7.33
N ALA A 80 -13.07 -12.83 -7.49
CA ALA A 80 -13.87 -13.87 -8.13
C ALA A 80 -13.56 -14.14 -9.63
N CYS A 81 -12.62 -13.40 -10.23
CA CYS A 81 -12.22 -13.60 -11.61
C CYS A 81 -11.43 -14.92 -11.82
N PRO A 82 -11.60 -15.60 -12.97
CA PRO A 82 -10.92 -16.86 -13.25
C PRO A 82 -9.42 -16.68 -13.54
N THR A 83 -9.02 -15.51 -14.05
CA THR A 83 -7.63 -15.26 -14.46
C THR A 83 -6.72 -14.96 -13.27
N LYS A 84 -7.27 -14.44 -12.17
CA LYS A 84 -6.52 -13.99 -10.97
C LYS A 84 -5.29 -13.14 -11.32
N SER A 85 -5.29 -12.42 -12.44
CA SER A 85 -4.11 -11.65 -12.87
C SER A 85 -3.87 -10.45 -11.95
N CYS A 86 -4.93 -9.90 -11.34
CA CYS A 86 -4.87 -8.79 -10.41
C CYS A 86 -4.23 -9.12 -9.06
N THR A 87 -4.35 -10.38 -8.59
CA THR A 87 -3.78 -10.80 -7.30
C THR A 87 -2.26 -10.95 -7.36
N HIS A 88 -1.70 -11.11 -8.56
CA HIS A 88 -0.26 -11.21 -8.79
C HIS A 88 0.42 -9.84 -9.01
N GLN A 89 -0.36 -8.75 -9.11
CA GLN A 89 0.19 -7.41 -9.28
C GLN A 89 0.83 -6.92 -7.98
N LYS A 90 1.87 -6.10 -8.10
CA LYS A 90 2.57 -5.54 -6.95
C LYS A 90 1.66 -4.53 -6.22
N PRO A 91 1.78 -4.42 -4.88
CA PRO A 91 1.08 -3.39 -4.14
C PRO A 91 1.41 -1.98 -4.65
N ILE A 92 0.39 -1.12 -4.73
CA ILE A 92 0.50 0.26 -5.22
C ILE A 92 0.46 1.26 -4.06
N PHE A 93 1.21 2.35 -4.19
CA PHE A 93 1.33 3.41 -3.17
C PHE A 93 1.55 4.82 -3.75
N SER A 94 1.68 4.94 -5.08
CA SER A 94 1.92 6.21 -5.79
C SER A 94 0.85 6.42 -6.85
N ALA A 95 0.63 7.68 -7.25
CA ALA A 95 -0.36 8.05 -8.27
C ALA A 95 -0.13 7.39 -9.65
N SER A 96 1.10 6.99 -9.95
CA SER A 96 1.44 6.20 -11.15
C SER A 96 1.02 4.74 -11.08
N GLY A 97 0.68 4.24 -9.88
CA GLY A 97 0.30 2.85 -9.65
C GLY A 97 -1.19 2.63 -9.80
N TRP A 98 -1.55 1.54 -10.46
CA TRP A 98 -2.92 1.07 -10.59
C TRP A 98 -2.95 -0.46 -10.60
N ILE A 99 -4.09 -1.04 -10.17
CA ILE A 99 -4.36 -2.47 -10.27
C ILE A 99 -5.76 -2.63 -10.84
N ALA A 100 -5.90 -3.37 -11.93
CA ALA A 100 -7.19 -3.63 -12.55
C ALA A 100 -7.53 -5.12 -12.54
N CYS A 101 -8.72 -5.45 -12.03
CA CYS A 101 -9.38 -6.71 -12.26
C CYS A 101 -10.41 -6.52 -13.39
N LEU A 102 -9.94 -6.59 -14.64
CA LEU A 102 -10.79 -6.38 -15.81
C LEU A 102 -12.05 -7.28 -15.82
N PRO A 103 -11.94 -8.61 -15.62
CA PRO A 103 -13.13 -9.47 -15.69
C PRO A 103 -14.17 -9.15 -14.61
N ASN A 104 -13.72 -8.74 -13.41
CA ASN A 104 -14.63 -8.36 -12.33
C ASN A 104 -14.92 -6.85 -12.28
N GLN A 105 -14.47 -6.07 -13.27
CA GLN A 105 -14.70 -4.62 -13.39
C GLN A 105 -14.35 -3.82 -12.12
N VAL A 106 -13.22 -4.14 -11.49
CA VAL A 106 -12.69 -3.41 -10.33
C VAL A 106 -11.36 -2.76 -10.69
N LEU A 107 -11.24 -1.46 -10.47
CA LEU A 107 -10.02 -0.66 -10.70
C LEU A 107 -9.59 0.03 -9.41
N LEU A 108 -8.34 -0.20 -9.01
CA LEU A 108 -7.67 0.50 -7.91
C LEU A 108 -6.71 1.53 -8.50
N THR A 109 -6.80 2.78 -8.05
CA THR A 109 -5.84 3.85 -8.34
C THR A 109 -5.49 4.61 -7.07
N ILE A 110 -4.33 5.24 -7.03
CA ILE A 110 -3.97 6.15 -5.92
C ILE A 110 -4.24 7.58 -6.36
N VAL A 111 -5.04 8.30 -5.58
CA VAL A 111 -5.33 9.72 -5.81
C VAL A 111 -4.78 10.56 -4.64
N GLY A 112 -4.03 11.60 -4.98
CA GLY A 112 -3.59 12.64 -4.05
C GLY A 112 -4.52 13.85 -4.07
N GLU A 113 -4.31 14.80 -3.16
CA GLU A 113 -5.07 16.07 -3.11
C GLU A 113 -4.73 17.00 -4.30
N SER A 114 -3.60 16.78 -4.96
CA SER A 114 -3.21 17.47 -6.19
C SER A 114 -3.65 16.65 -7.40
N ALA A 115 -4.81 17.01 -7.94
CA ALA A 115 -5.25 16.57 -9.25
C ALA A 115 -4.31 17.13 -10.32
N GLU A 116 -3.62 16.26 -11.06
CA GLU A 116 -3.18 16.57 -12.42
C GLU A 116 -3.76 15.53 -13.34
N ALA A 117 -4.57 16.01 -14.28
CA ALA A 117 -5.24 15.23 -15.30
C ALA A 117 -4.19 14.41 -16.07
N MET A 118 -4.25 13.09 -15.95
CA MET A 118 -3.57 12.22 -16.90
C MET A 118 -4.25 12.41 -18.26
N GLU A 119 -3.54 13.01 -19.19
CA GLU A 119 -3.86 12.99 -20.61
C GLU A 119 -4.01 11.53 -21.05
N VAL A 120 -5.17 11.21 -21.61
CA VAL A 120 -5.47 9.92 -22.23
C VAL A 120 -5.08 10.04 -23.69
N ASP A 121 -4.00 9.37 -24.10
CA ASP A 121 -3.69 9.21 -25.52
C ASP A 121 -4.73 8.28 -26.16
N ASP A 122 -5.64 8.88 -26.91
CA ASP A 122 -6.57 8.21 -27.80
C ASP A 122 -5.81 7.71 -29.04
N VAL A 123 -5.61 6.39 -29.15
CA VAL A 123 -5.19 5.76 -30.42
C VAL A 123 -6.45 5.45 -31.23
N THR A 124 -6.93 6.45 -31.96
CA THR A 124 -7.95 6.26 -32.99
C THR A 124 -7.41 5.48 -34.18
N ASN A 125 -8.07 4.34 -34.45
CA ASN A 125 -8.25 3.60 -35.71
C ASN A 125 -7.00 3.10 -36.47
#